data_AF-A0A9N8EV13-F1
#
_entry.id   AF-A0A9N8EV13-F1
#
_cell.length_a   1.000
_cell.length_b   1.000
_cell.length_c   1.000
_cell.angle_alpha   90.00
_cell.angle_beta   90.00
_cell.angle_gamma   90.00
#
_symmetry.space_group_name_H-M   'P 1'
#
loop_
_entity.id
_entity.type
_entity.pdbx_description
1 polymer ?
#
loop_
_entity_poly.entity_id
_entity_poly.type
_entity_poly.pdbx_seq_one_letter_code
_entity_poly.pdbx_strand_id
1 'polypeptide(L)'
;MHCSTPKHGPIQPTQDRHQSMAQHQQRLKLQKLTSSLQQTKNTFLIFRGTETALKKQLLETVSDTFTKTLKHKMYGYAQVTAREILAHLDAAYGTVDADDIKDNEKRMNATWNPSQPIKDLYNQVKDAQKFAADHDDISEKKEQSAPSSRT
;
A
#
# COMPACT_ATOMS: atom_id res chain seq x y z
N MET A 1 -72.84 -18.21 -61.14
CA MET A 1 -72.30 -17.46 -59.98
C MET A 1 -71.24 -18.34 -59.35
N HIS A 2 -69.95 -18.05 -59.53
CA HIS A 2 -68.85 -18.84 -58.97
C HIS A 2 -68.11 -18.00 -57.93
N CYS A 3 -68.16 -18.42 -56.67
CA CYS A 3 -67.52 -17.77 -55.53
C CYS A 3 -66.05 -18.22 -55.49
N SER A 4 -65.10 -17.29 -55.63
CA SER A 4 -63.66 -17.57 -55.46
C SER A 4 -63.28 -17.40 -54.01
N THR A 5 -62.83 -18.46 -53.35
CA THR A 5 -62.24 -18.38 -52.00
C THR A 5 -60.76 -18.00 -52.08
N PRO A 6 -60.24 -17.10 -51.23
CA PRO A 6 -58.82 -16.78 -51.19
C PRO A 6 -58.02 -17.96 -50.62
N LYS A 7 -56.95 -18.37 -51.29
CA LYS A 7 -56.00 -19.34 -50.75
C LYS A 7 -55.22 -18.70 -49.60
N HIS A 8 -55.46 -19.14 -48.36
CA HIS A 8 -54.55 -18.83 -47.25
C HIS A 8 -53.25 -19.63 -47.43
N GLY A 9 -52.12 -18.93 -47.53
CA GLY A 9 -50.79 -19.51 -47.49
C GLY A 9 -50.49 -20.12 -46.10
N PRO A 10 -49.54 -21.07 -46.00
CA PRO A 10 -49.25 -21.75 -44.75
C PRO A 10 -48.76 -20.75 -43.69
N ILE A 11 -49.44 -20.73 -42.55
CA ILE A 11 -49.02 -20.01 -41.35
C ILE A 11 -47.70 -20.68 -40.90
N GLN A 12 -46.57 -19.96 -40.92
CA GLN A 12 -45.32 -20.43 -40.31
C GLN A 12 -45.03 -19.67 -38.99
N PRO A 13 -45.79 -19.89 -37.90
CA PRO A 13 -45.59 -19.17 -36.64
C PRO A 13 -44.53 -19.82 -35.74
N THR A 14 -43.97 -20.97 -36.13
CA THR A 14 -43.01 -21.75 -35.33
C THR A 14 -41.56 -21.38 -35.65
N GLN A 15 -41.20 -21.23 -36.93
CA GLN A 15 -39.83 -20.88 -37.36
C GLN A 15 -39.38 -19.53 -36.78
N ASP A 16 -40.21 -18.50 -36.89
CA ASP A 16 -39.93 -17.15 -36.34
C ASP A 16 -39.82 -17.15 -34.81
N ARG A 17 -40.58 -18.02 -34.13
CA ARG A 17 -40.57 -18.11 -32.67
C ARG A 17 -39.26 -18.73 -32.16
N HIS A 18 -38.76 -19.77 -32.82
CA HIS A 18 -37.47 -20.37 -32.48
C HIS A 18 -36.29 -19.42 -32.75
N GLN A 19 -36.34 -18.68 -33.87
CA GLN A 19 -35.32 -17.67 -34.18
C GLN A 19 -35.36 -16.50 -33.18
N SER A 20 -36.55 -16.03 -32.80
CA SER A 20 -36.74 -14.99 -31.77
C SER A 20 -36.21 -15.41 -30.40
N MET A 21 -36.43 -16.66 -29.98
CA MET A 21 -35.89 -17.20 -28.73
C MET A 21 -34.36 -17.32 -28.74
N ALA A 22 -33.77 -17.79 -29.84
CA ALA A 22 -32.31 -17.86 -29.99
C ALA A 22 -31.67 -16.47 -29.94
N GLN A 23 -32.26 -15.48 -30.61
CA GLN A 23 -31.82 -14.08 -30.55
C GLN A 23 -31.97 -13.49 -29.15
N HIS A 24 -33.07 -13.76 -28.46
CA HIS A 24 -33.28 -13.35 -27.07
C HIS A 24 -32.21 -13.94 -26.14
N GLN A 25 -31.94 -15.25 -26.25
CA GLN A 25 -30.88 -15.91 -25.49
C GLN A 25 -29.49 -15.30 -25.77
N GLN A 26 -29.22 -14.93 -27.03
CA GLN A 26 -27.95 -14.30 -27.39
C GLN A 26 -27.82 -12.89 -26.78
N ARG A 27 -28.91 -12.10 -26.75
CA ARG A 27 -28.92 -10.80 -26.04
C ARG A 27 -28.69 -10.95 -24.55
N LEU A 28 -29.31 -11.95 -23.90
CA LEU A 28 -29.08 -12.24 -22.49
C LEU A 28 -27.61 -12.58 -22.21
N LYS A 29 -26.95 -13.35 -23.09
CA LYS A 29 -25.52 -13.64 -22.97
C LYS A 29 -24.67 -12.36 -23.07
N LEU A 30 -24.95 -11.51 -24.05
CA LEU A 30 -24.24 -10.23 -24.24
C LEU A 30 -24.45 -9.27 -23.06
N GLN A 31 -25.67 -9.25 -22.50
CA GLN A 31 -25.98 -8.47 -21.30
C GLN A 31 -25.15 -8.94 -20.11
N LYS A 32 -25.10 -10.26 -19.85
CA LYS A 32 -24.28 -10.83 -18.76
C LYS A 32 -22.80 -10.50 -18.92
N LEU A 33 -22.27 -10.62 -20.15
CA LEU A 33 -20.88 -10.29 -20.44
C LEU A 33 -20.58 -8.81 -20.19
N THR A 34 -21.48 -7.92 -20.62
CA THR A 34 -21.35 -6.47 -20.40
C THR A 34 -21.37 -6.12 -18.92
N SER A 35 -22.31 -6.70 -18.16
CA SER A 35 -22.41 -6.49 -16.71
C SER A 35 -21.14 -6.97 -15.99
N SER A 36 -20.59 -8.13 -16.37
CA SER A 36 -19.34 -8.66 -15.80
C SER A 36 -18.16 -7.73 -16.10
N LEU A 37 -18.03 -7.26 -17.34
CA LEU A 37 -16.99 -6.29 -17.71
C LEU A 37 -17.13 -4.99 -16.91
N GLN A 38 -18.36 -4.48 -16.76
CA GLN A 38 -18.61 -3.27 -15.98
C GLN A 38 -18.23 -3.47 -14.51
N GLN A 39 -18.51 -4.64 -13.93
CA GLN A 39 -18.10 -4.98 -12.58
C GLN A 39 -16.57 -5.01 -12.45
N THR A 40 -15.86 -5.69 -13.36
CA THR A 40 -14.39 -5.72 -13.35
C THR A 40 -13.78 -4.32 -13.47
N LYS A 41 -14.32 -3.47 -14.35
CA LYS A 41 -13.90 -2.07 -14.47
C LYS A 41 -14.09 -1.32 -13.16
N ASN A 42 -15.27 -1.43 -12.55
CA ASN A 42 -15.56 -0.77 -11.27
C ASN A 42 -14.61 -1.24 -10.16
N THR A 43 -14.39 -2.55 -10.05
CA THR A 43 -13.45 -3.13 -9.06
C THR A 43 -12.03 -2.59 -9.26
N PHE A 44 -11.54 -2.52 -10.50
CA PHE A 44 -10.22 -1.97 -10.79
C PHE A 44 -10.10 -0.49 -10.44
N LEU A 45 -11.13 0.31 -10.77
CA LEU A 45 -11.15 1.74 -10.43
C LEU A 45 -11.14 1.98 -8.92
N ILE A 46 -11.92 1.19 -8.16
CA ILE A 46 -11.92 1.24 -6.70
C ILE A 46 -10.54 0.87 -6.16
N PHE A 47 -9.97 -0.25 -6.60
CA PHE A 47 -8.64 -0.69 -6.16
C PHE A 47 -7.59 0.40 -6.39
N ARG A 48 -7.52 0.96 -7.60
CA ARG A 48 -6.57 2.03 -7.94
C ARG A 48 -6.79 3.28 -7.11
N GLY A 49 -8.05 3.69 -6.93
CA GLY A 49 -8.41 4.84 -6.11
C GLY A 49 -7.96 4.67 -4.67
N THR A 50 -8.22 3.49 -4.08
CA THR A 50 -7.81 3.15 -2.72
C THR A 50 -6.29 3.09 -2.58
N GLU A 51 -5.56 2.45 -3.50
CA GLU A 51 -4.08 2.41 -3.48
C GLU A 51 -3.50 3.82 -3.51
N THR A 52 -4.00 4.67 -4.41
CA THR A 52 -3.49 6.02 -4.57
C THR A 52 -3.81 6.88 -3.33
N ALA A 53 -5.02 6.75 -2.77
CA ALA A 53 -5.39 7.45 -1.55
C ALA A 53 -4.53 7.02 -0.35
N LEU A 54 -4.33 5.72 -0.16
CA LEU A 54 -3.52 5.19 0.93
C LEU A 54 -2.05 5.61 0.79
N LYS A 55 -1.48 5.49 -0.41
CA LYS A 55 -0.12 5.95 -0.68
C LYS A 55 0.06 7.43 -0.35
N LYS A 56 -0.90 8.26 -0.77
CA LYS A 56 -0.89 9.69 -0.48
C LYS A 56 -0.92 9.95 1.02
N GLN A 57 -1.83 9.31 1.76
CA GLN A 57 -1.92 9.44 3.22
C GLN A 57 -0.60 9.08 3.91
N LEU A 58 0.05 7.99 3.49
CA LEU A 58 1.35 7.58 4.04
C LEU A 58 2.44 8.63 3.77
N LEU A 59 2.55 9.12 2.53
CA LEU A 59 3.56 10.12 2.16
C LEU A 59 3.30 11.50 2.81
N GLU A 60 2.06 11.83 3.12
CA GLU A 60 1.72 13.07 3.84
C GLU A 60 1.92 12.95 5.35
N THR A 61 1.73 11.76 5.92
CA THR A 61 1.82 11.53 7.38
C THR A 61 3.25 11.28 7.83
N VAL A 62 4.04 10.58 7.01
CA VAL A 62 5.41 10.17 7.36
C VAL A 62 6.41 11.16 6.78
N SER A 63 7.39 11.58 7.59
CA SER A 63 8.47 12.46 7.13
C SER A 63 9.24 11.85 5.95
N ASP A 64 9.63 12.68 4.96
CA ASP A 64 10.38 12.25 3.77
C ASP A 64 11.71 11.57 4.15
N THR A 65 12.29 11.87 5.31
CA THR A 65 13.50 11.20 5.81
C THR A 65 13.37 9.67 5.84
N PHE A 66 12.20 9.14 6.16
CA PHE A 66 11.93 7.70 6.29
C PHE A 66 11.41 7.05 5.01
N THR A 67 11.13 7.83 3.96
CA THR A 67 10.55 7.33 2.70
C THR A 67 11.41 7.65 1.48
N LYS A 68 12.33 8.62 1.56
CA LYS A 68 13.21 9.07 0.47
C LYS A 68 14.04 7.95 -0.17
N THR A 69 14.34 6.90 0.57
CA THR A 69 15.07 5.70 0.11
C THR A 69 14.30 4.97 -1.00
N LEU A 70 12.98 5.01 -0.97
CA LEU A 70 12.08 4.43 -1.98
C LEU A 70 11.86 5.36 -3.17
N LYS A 71 12.22 6.65 -3.06
CA LYS A 71 11.93 7.68 -4.06
C LYS A 71 12.84 7.54 -5.27
N HIS A 72 12.26 7.27 -6.44
CA HIS A 72 13.02 7.27 -7.68
C HIS A 72 13.39 8.70 -8.10
N LYS A 73 14.64 8.91 -8.54
CA LYS A 73 15.17 10.24 -8.91
C LYS A 73 14.33 10.98 -9.95
N MET A 74 13.83 10.26 -10.96
CA MET A 74 13.08 10.86 -12.08
C MET A 74 11.56 10.75 -11.93
N TYR A 75 11.07 9.73 -11.22
CA TYR A 75 9.65 9.37 -11.20
C TYR A 75 9.02 9.50 -9.82
N GLY A 76 9.79 9.93 -8.81
CA GLY A 76 9.35 9.99 -7.43
C GLY A 76 8.83 8.63 -6.95
N TYR A 77 7.65 8.64 -6.34
CA TYR A 77 6.99 7.45 -5.79
C TYR A 77 6.03 6.77 -6.79
N ALA A 78 6.11 7.09 -8.10
CA ALA A 78 5.15 6.58 -9.09
C ALA A 78 5.12 5.04 -9.17
N GLN A 79 6.28 4.39 -9.00
CA GLN A 79 6.42 2.93 -9.05
C GLN A 79 6.34 2.27 -7.67
N VAL A 80 6.23 3.06 -6.60
CA VAL A 80 6.15 2.56 -5.23
C VAL A 80 4.69 2.43 -4.85
N THR A 81 4.33 1.27 -4.29
CA THR A 81 3.01 0.97 -3.77
C THR A 81 2.91 1.32 -2.28
N ALA A 82 1.68 1.56 -1.80
CA ALA A 82 1.44 1.77 -0.37
C ALA A 82 1.97 0.61 0.50
N ARG A 83 1.91 -0.63 0.00
CA ARG A 83 2.42 -1.81 0.71
C ARG A 83 3.94 -1.80 0.83
N GLU A 84 4.66 -1.39 -0.20
CA GLU A 84 6.13 -1.28 -0.15
C GLU A 84 6.57 -0.20 0.82
N ILE A 85 5.84 0.93 0.90
CA ILE A 85 6.09 1.96 1.91
C ILE A 85 5.94 1.38 3.31
N LEU A 86 4.81 0.73 3.61
CA LEU A 86 4.56 0.13 4.93
C LEU A 86 5.61 -0.93 5.27
N ALA A 87 5.92 -1.82 4.33
CA ALA A 87 6.91 -2.87 4.54
C ALA A 87 8.32 -2.30 4.79
N HIS A 88 8.69 -1.23 4.09
CA HIS A 88 9.95 -0.55 4.35
C HIS A 88 9.99 0.08 5.74
N LEU A 89 8.91 0.77 6.13
CA LEU A 89 8.83 1.41 7.45
C LEU A 89 8.91 0.38 8.57
N ASP A 90 8.20 -0.74 8.42
CA ASP A 90 8.21 -1.84 9.38
C ASP A 90 9.60 -2.51 9.46
N ALA A 91 10.19 -2.86 8.32
CA ALA A 91 11.48 -3.56 8.29
C ALA A 91 12.67 -2.69 8.71
N ALA A 92 12.67 -1.40 8.37
CA ALA A 92 13.78 -0.49 8.67
C ALA A 92 13.63 0.20 10.04
N TYR A 93 12.40 0.47 10.49
CA TYR A 93 12.14 1.31 11.66
C TYR A 93 11.18 0.69 12.68
N GLY A 94 10.55 -0.45 12.38
CA GLY A 94 9.61 -1.15 13.27
C GLY A 94 10.25 -2.16 14.22
N THR A 95 11.58 -2.19 14.34
CA THR A 95 12.30 -3.18 15.15
C THR A 95 12.37 -2.82 16.64
N VAL A 96 12.24 -1.53 16.97
CA VAL A 96 12.32 -1.02 18.36
C VAL A 96 11.03 -0.28 18.67
N ASP A 97 10.30 -0.71 19.70
CA ASP A 97 9.11 -0.02 20.15
C ASP A 97 9.45 1.09 21.16
N ALA A 98 8.51 2.00 21.40
CA ALA A 98 8.66 3.07 22.39
C ALA A 98 8.94 2.55 23.80
N ASP A 99 8.44 1.35 24.14
CA ASP A 99 8.70 0.72 25.44
C ASP A 99 10.13 0.19 25.54
N ASP A 100 10.73 -0.31 24.45
CA ASP A 100 12.13 -0.72 24.43
C ASP A 100 13.08 0.49 24.65
N ILE A 101 12.73 1.65 24.06
CA ILE A 101 13.46 2.91 24.28
C ILE A 101 13.35 3.33 25.75
N LYS A 102 12.15 3.33 26.33
CA LYS A 102 11.93 3.67 27.75
C LYS A 102 12.69 2.73 28.68
N ASP A 103 12.71 1.44 28.38
CA ASP A 103 13.43 0.45 29.17
C ASP A 103 14.94 0.62 29.04
N ASN A 104 15.44 1.01 27.87
CA ASN A 104 16.84 1.39 27.71
C ASN A 104 17.21 2.64 28.51
N GLU A 105 16.39 3.70 28.43
CA GLU A 105 16.58 4.92 29.21
C GLU A 105 16.51 4.66 30.72
N LYS A 106 15.57 3.83 31.16
CA LYS A 106 15.42 3.44 32.57
C LYS A 106 16.64 2.67 33.07
N ARG A 107 17.17 1.75 32.26
CA ARG A 107 18.42 1.03 32.57
C ARG A 107 19.60 1.97 32.61
N MET A 108 19.71 2.90 31.65
CA MET A 108 20.79 3.89 31.61
C MET A 108 20.77 4.82 32.83
N ASN A 109 19.58 5.24 33.28
CA ASN A 109 19.40 6.17 34.40
C ASN A 109 19.26 5.49 35.77
N ALA A 110 19.40 4.17 35.86
CA ALA A 110 19.29 3.46 37.12
C ALA A 110 20.35 3.96 38.12
N THR A 111 19.93 4.23 39.35
CA THR A 111 20.81 4.71 40.41
C THR A 111 21.91 3.69 40.70
N TRP A 112 23.16 4.08 40.45
CA TRP A 112 24.31 3.26 40.79
C TRP A 112 24.62 3.33 42.29
N ASN A 113 24.93 2.17 42.89
CA ASN A 113 25.32 2.07 44.30
C ASN A 113 26.84 2.27 44.43
N PRO A 114 27.32 3.29 45.16
CA PRO A 114 28.75 3.55 45.34
C PRO A 114 29.54 2.45 46.05
N SER A 115 28.86 1.50 46.70
CA SER A 115 29.48 0.32 47.30
C SER A 115 29.85 -0.75 46.26
N GLN A 116 29.38 -0.63 45.01
CA GLN A 116 29.72 -1.53 43.90
C GLN A 116 30.92 -1.01 43.12
N PRO A 117 31.59 -1.84 42.30
CA PRO A 117 32.61 -1.38 41.38
C PRO A 117 32.09 -0.30 40.42
N ILE A 118 32.86 0.78 40.24
CA ILE A 118 32.54 1.83 39.25
C ILE A 118 32.46 1.29 37.81
N LYS A 119 33.10 0.15 37.56
CA LYS A 119 33.01 -0.60 36.29
C LYS A 119 31.57 -0.94 35.92
N ASP A 120 30.70 -1.17 36.90
CA ASP A 120 29.30 -1.52 36.64
C ASP A 120 28.52 -0.34 36.07
N LEU A 121 28.78 0.88 36.56
CA LEU A 121 28.23 2.12 35.98
C LEU A 121 28.74 2.31 34.53
N TYR A 122 30.02 2.07 34.27
CA TYR A 122 30.55 2.14 32.92
C TYR A 122 29.93 1.11 31.97
N ASN A 123 29.68 -0.11 32.45
CA ASN A 123 29.01 -1.15 31.67
C ASN A 123 27.56 -0.77 31.38
N GLN A 124 26.82 -0.27 32.37
CA GLN A 124 25.44 0.21 32.21
C GLN A 124 25.33 1.27 31.10
N VAL A 125 26.23 2.25 31.07
CA VAL A 125 26.27 3.26 30.01
C VAL A 125 26.66 2.65 28.66
N LYS A 126 27.63 1.74 28.63
CA LYS A 126 28.04 1.05 27.39
C LYS A 126 26.94 0.19 26.80
N ASP A 127 26.17 -0.50 27.63
CA ASP A 127 25.06 -1.34 27.19
C ASP A 127 23.94 -0.48 26.59
N ALA A 128 23.66 0.68 27.18
CA ALA A 128 22.71 1.65 26.65
C ALA A 128 23.17 2.24 25.30
N GLN A 129 24.46 2.56 25.17
CA GLN A 129 25.06 3.02 23.92
C GLN A 129 25.02 1.93 22.84
N LYS A 130 25.28 0.68 23.21
CA LYS A 130 25.23 -0.45 22.29
C LYS A 130 23.81 -0.67 21.75
N PHE A 131 22.81 -0.66 22.63
CA PHE A 131 21.40 -0.72 22.22
C PHE A 131 21.05 0.39 21.21
N ALA A 132 21.48 1.63 21.47
CA ALA A 132 21.24 2.73 20.53
C ALA A 132 21.96 2.53 19.20
N ALA A 133 23.22 2.08 19.21
CA ALA A 133 24.02 1.86 18.01
C ALA A 133 23.49 0.72 17.13
N ASP A 134 22.95 -0.33 17.75
CA ASP A 134 22.33 -1.46 17.04
C ASP A 134 21.02 -1.06 16.32
N HIS A 135 20.47 0.13 16.63
CA HIS A 135 19.20 0.65 16.11
C HIS A 135 19.30 2.09 15.56
N ASP A 136 20.50 2.53 15.16
CA ASP A 136 20.85 3.92 14.82
C ASP A 136 20.27 4.43 13.49
N ASP A 137 19.47 3.62 12.77
CA ASP A 137 18.82 4.02 11.52
C ASP A 137 17.82 5.18 11.70
N ILE A 138 17.47 5.51 12.94
CA ILE A 138 16.59 6.63 13.34
C ILE A 138 17.37 7.95 13.48
N SER A 139 18.70 7.93 13.41
CA SER A 139 19.55 9.07 13.74
C SER A 139 19.66 10.08 12.59
N GLU A 140 19.16 11.29 12.85
CA GLU A 140 19.31 12.45 11.98
C GLU A 140 20.80 12.77 11.82
N LYS A 141 21.38 12.42 10.66
CA LYS A 141 22.76 12.82 10.32
C LYS A 141 22.84 14.35 10.33
N LYS A 142 23.35 14.94 11.41
CA LYS A 142 23.80 16.34 11.42
C LYS A 142 24.75 16.55 10.25
N GLU A 143 24.34 17.39 9.31
CA GLU A 143 25.22 17.93 8.27
C GLU A 143 26.45 18.53 8.94
N GLN A 144 27.60 17.90 8.70
CA GLN A 144 28.90 18.44 9.08
C GLN A 144 29.11 19.71 8.25
N SER A 145 29.08 20.87 8.90
CA SER A 145 29.43 22.15 8.27
C SER A 145 30.85 22.03 7.69
N ALA A 146 30.96 22.17 6.37
CA ALA A 146 32.24 22.25 5.69
C ALA A 146 33.09 23.39 6.28
N PRO A 147 34.42 23.22 6.45
CA PRO A 147 35.28 24.31 6.89
C PRO A 147 35.35 25.37 5.78
N SER A 148 34.79 26.55 6.06
CA SER A 148 34.96 27.72 5.21
C SER A 148 36.45 28.07 5.16
N SER A 149 37.06 27.80 4.01
CA SER A 149 38.44 28.18 3.72
C SER A 149 38.50 29.70 3.62
N ARG A 150 39.17 30.31 4.60
CA ARG A 150 39.50 31.73 4.61
C ARG A 150 40.69 31.95 3.66
N THR A 151 40.43 32.57 2.51
CA THR A 151 41.41 33.38 1.77
C THR A 151 41.32 34.83 2.21
#